data_AF-A0A815WTI7-F1
#
_entry.id   AF-A0A815WTI7-F1
#
_cell.length_a   1.000
_cell.length_b   1.000
_cell.length_c   1.000
_cell.angle_alpha   90.00
_cell.angle_beta   90.00
_cell.angle_gamma   90.00
#
_symmetry.space_group_name_H-M   'P 1'
#
loop_
_entity.id
_entity.type
_entity.pdbx_description
1 polymer ?
#
loop_
_entity_poly.entity_id
_entity_poly.type
_entity_poly.pdbx_seq_one_letter_code
_entity_poly.pdbx_strand_id
1 'polypeptide(L)'
;MNDTLVGYAAQKNIVLSLSSILIDFEKAAINAINDVFPQTLLKGCHFHYAQNVWNRVKKYGLVKSAKQENIRRQIANIISLPLVPKDQINDCIEVIIDELCNAD
;
A
#
# COMPACT_ATOMS: atom_id res chain seq x y z
N MET A 1 -28.57 -14.78 -0.33
CA MET A 1 -27.60 -14.93 -1.44
C MET A 1 -27.52 -13.69 -2.34
N ASN A 2 -28.49 -12.76 -2.31
CA ASN A 2 -28.51 -11.58 -3.17
C ASN A 2 -27.65 -10.40 -2.65
N ASP A 3 -27.13 -10.49 -1.42
CA ASP A 3 -26.41 -9.38 -0.78
C ASP A 3 -24.92 -9.34 -1.12
N THR A 4 -24.46 -10.24 -2.00
CA THR A 4 -23.07 -10.28 -2.47
C THR A 4 -22.98 -9.82 -3.92
N LEU A 5 -21.84 -9.20 -4.27
CA LEU A 5 -21.57 -8.79 -5.66
C LEU A 5 -21.68 -9.97 -6.63
N VAL A 6 -21.19 -11.14 -6.22
CA VAL A 6 -21.28 -12.39 -7.00
C VAL A 6 -22.73 -12.80 -7.22
N GLY A 7 -23.54 -12.79 -6.17
CA GLY A 7 -24.97 -13.12 -6.25
C GLY A 7 -25.74 -12.16 -7.16
N TYR A 8 -25.46 -10.85 -7.05
CA TYR A 8 -26.08 -9.84 -7.91
C TYR A 8 -25.71 -10.04 -9.39
N ALA A 9 -24.44 -10.26 -9.69
CA ALA A 9 -23.99 -10.47 -11.07
C ALA A 9 -24.60 -11.74 -11.68
N ALA A 10 -24.67 -12.83 -10.92
CA ALA A 10 -25.33 -14.06 -11.35
C ALA A 10 -26.80 -13.82 -11.69
N GLN A 11 -27.55 -13.08 -10.85
CA GLN A 11 -28.94 -12.73 -11.12
C GLN A 11 -29.12 -11.92 -12.43
N LYS A 12 -28.14 -11.07 -12.74
CA LYS A 12 -28.16 -10.22 -13.93
C LYS A 12 -27.52 -10.86 -15.16
N ASN A 13 -27.11 -12.14 -15.09
CA ASN A 13 -26.35 -12.82 -16.13
C ASN A 13 -25.07 -12.05 -16.54
N ILE A 14 -24.42 -11.40 -15.59
CA ILE A 14 -23.15 -10.69 -15.77
C ILE A 14 -22.02 -11.63 -15.35
N VAL A 15 -21.04 -11.81 -16.23
CA VAL A 15 -19.80 -12.51 -15.90
C VAL A 15 -18.86 -11.53 -15.19
N LEU A 16 -18.60 -11.74 -13.90
CA LEU A 16 -17.60 -10.98 -13.16
C LEU A 16 -16.21 -11.53 -13.46
N SER A 17 -15.44 -10.79 -14.25
CA SER A 17 -14.02 -11.05 -14.50
C SER A 17 -13.21 -9.85 -14.02
N LEU A 18 -12.79 -9.88 -12.76
CA LEU A 18 -12.00 -8.82 -12.16
C LEU A 18 -10.53 -8.98 -12.56
N SER A 19 -9.93 -7.94 -13.14
CA SER A 19 -8.51 -7.94 -13.49
C SER A 19 -7.63 -7.62 -12.28
N SER A 20 -8.08 -6.69 -11.43
CA SER A 20 -7.40 -6.37 -10.18
C SER A 20 -8.36 -5.84 -9.11
N ILE A 21 -8.00 -6.03 -7.84
CA ILE A 21 -8.70 -5.46 -6.68
C ILE A 21 -7.69 -4.65 -5.85
N LEU A 22 -8.08 -3.43 -5.50
CA LEU A 22 -7.35 -2.62 -4.52
C LEU A 22 -7.85 -2.97 -3.12
N ILE A 23 -6.95 -3.35 -2.23
CA ILE A 23 -7.30 -3.79 -0.87
C ILE A 23 -6.37 -3.17 0.16
N ASP A 24 -6.85 -3.05 1.38
CA ASP A 24 -5.97 -2.84 2.53
C ASP A 24 -5.03 -4.04 2.73
N PHE A 25 -4.06 -3.88 3.64
CA PHE A 25 -3.06 -4.92 3.91
C PHE A 25 -3.53 -5.92 4.98
N GLU A 26 -4.83 -6.03 5.25
CA GLU A 26 -5.34 -6.97 6.25
C GLU A 26 -5.36 -8.38 5.69
N LYS A 27 -4.66 -9.29 6.37
CA LYS A 27 -4.53 -10.69 5.95
C LYS A 27 -5.90 -11.39 5.81
N ALA A 28 -6.85 -11.08 6.68
CA ALA A 28 -8.20 -11.65 6.62
C ALA A 28 -8.93 -11.23 5.34
N ALA A 29 -8.87 -9.95 4.98
CA ALA A 29 -9.47 -9.42 3.76
C ALA A 29 -8.79 -10.01 2.51
N ILE A 30 -7.46 -10.06 2.49
CA ILE A 30 -6.67 -10.67 1.40
C ILE A 30 -7.09 -12.13 1.18
N ASN A 31 -7.19 -12.92 2.25
CA ASN A 31 -7.59 -14.31 2.17
C ASN A 31 -9.02 -14.47 1.65
N ALA A 32 -9.97 -13.71 2.18
CA ALA A 32 -11.36 -13.78 1.75
C ALA A 32 -11.53 -13.45 0.25
N ILE A 33 -10.77 -12.47 -0.26
CA ILE A 33 -10.80 -12.14 -1.68
C ILE A 33 -10.13 -13.23 -2.52
N ASN A 34 -9.02 -13.80 -2.08
CA ASN A 34 -8.39 -14.93 -2.79
C ASN A 34 -9.29 -16.17 -2.84
N ASP A 35 -10.10 -16.42 -1.80
CA ASP A 35 -11.03 -17.54 -1.78
C ASP A 35 -12.17 -17.36 -2.81
N VAL A 36 -12.63 -16.14 -3.02
CA VAL A 36 -13.74 -15.83 -3.96
C VAL A 36 -13.24 -15.55 -5.38
N PHE A 37 -12.08 -14.90 -5.52
CA PHE A 37 -11.51 -14.43 -6.79
C PHE A 37 -10.02 -14.79 -6.93
N PRO A 38 -9.66 -16.09 -6.95
CA PRO A 38 -8.27 -16.54 -6.88
C PRO A 38 -7.38 -16.10 -8.06
N GLN A 39 -7.98 -15.73 -9.19
CA GLN A 39 -7.27 -15.31 -10.40
C GLN A 39 -7.12 -13.78 -10.50
N THR A 40 -7.65 -13.02 -9.55
CA THR A 40 -7.60 -11.55 -9.58
C THR A 40 -6.31 -11.01 -8.99
N LEU A 41 -5.67 -10.06 -9.66
CA LEU A 41 -4.48 -9.40 -9.14
C LEU A 41 -4.82 -8.53 -7.93
N LEU A 42 -4.32 -8.88 -6.76
CA LEU A 42 -4.44 -8.03 -5.57
C LEU A 42 -3.38 -6.92 -5.59
N LYS A 43 -3.82 -5.68 -5.37
CA LYS A 43 -2.97 -4.51 -5.23
C LYS A 43 -3.19 -3.88 -3.85
N GLY A 44 -2.09 -3.60 -3.15
CA GLY A 44 -2.16 -2.88 -1.89
C GLY A 44 -2.57 -1.42 -2.09
N CYS A 45 -3.38 -0.89 -1.17
CA CYS A 45 -3.83 0.50 -1.20
C CYS A 45 -2.71 1.46 -0.79
N HIS A 46 -2.24 2.29 -1.73
CA HIS A 46 -1.20 3.31 -1.47
C HIS A 46 -1.62 4.32 -0.39
N PHE A 47 -2.89 4.71 -0.34
CA PHE A 47 -3.40 5.61 0.68
C PHE A 47 -3.22 5.05 2.10
N HIS A 48 -3.63 3.79 2.33
CA HIS A 48 -3.43 3.13 3.62
C HIS A 48 -1.95 2.92 3.94
N TYR A 49 -1.13 2.62 2.94
CA TYR A 49 0.33 2.56 3.11
C TYR A 49 0.90 3.89 3.59
N ALA A 50 0.59 4.99 2.91
CA ALA A 50 1.05 6.33 3.26
C ALA A 50 0.57 6.75 4.67
N GLN A 51 -0.68 6.43 5.00
CA GLN A 51 -1.24 6.68 6.33
C GLN A 51 -0.49 5.89 7.42
N ASN A 52 -0.14 4.62 7.14
CA ASN A 52 0.63 3.80 8.08
C ASN A 52 2.06 4.33 8.28
N VAL A 53 2.73 4.81 7.23
CA VAL A 53 4.02 5.50 7.35
C VAL A 53 3.88 6.72 8.25
N TRP A 54 2.89 7.58 8.02
CA TRP A 54 2.65 8.75 8.87
C TRP A 54 2.30 8.39 10.32
N ASN A 55 1.54 7.32 10.54
CA ASN A 55 1.25 6.82 11.89
C ASN A 55 2.52 6.38 12.61
N ARG A 56 3.52 5.82 11.90
CA ARG A 56 4.83 5.50 12.47
C ARG A 56 5.63 6.75 12.80
N VAL A 57 5.64 7.77 11.94
CA VAL A 57 6.26 9.07 12.22
C VAL A 57 5.69 9.66 13.52
N LYS A 58 4.36 9.65 13.69
CA LYS A 58 3.70 10.09 14.92
C LYS A 58 4.09 9.23 16.13
N LYS A 59 4.05 7.90 15.99
CA LYS A 59 4.35 6.94 17.07
C LYS A 59 5.76 7.13 17.63
N TYR A 60 6.73 7.45 16.79
CA TYR A 60 8.12 7.67 17.20
C TYR A 60 8.42 9.13 17.61
N GLY A 61 7.41 10.00 17.72
CA GLY A 61 7.59 11.39 18.14
C GLY A 61 8.26 12.29 17.09
N LEU A 62 8.36 11.85 15.84
CA LEU A 62 9.10 12.52 14.77
C LEU A 62 8.31 13.66 14.11
N VAL A 63 7.11 13.99 14.59
CA VAL A 63 6.24 15.03 13.99
C VAL A 63 6.93 16.40 13.95
N LYS A 64 7.72 16.73 14.97
CA LYS A 64 8.49 18.00 14.99
C LYS A 64 9.61 17.96 13.95
N SER A 65 10.36 16.87 13.88
CA SER A 65 11.45 16.68 12.92
C SER A 65 10.95 16.64 11.47
N ALA A 66 9.74 16.13 11.23
CA ALA A 66 9.10 16.11 9.91
C ALA A 66 8.82 17.51 9.31
N LYS A 67 9.04 18.59 10.07
CA LYS A 67 9.05 19.97 9.55
C LYS A 67 10.37 20.32 8.86
N GLN A 68 11.46 19.65 9.22
CA GLN A 68 12.75 19.82 8.55
C GLN A 68 12.67 19.23 7.15
N GLU A 69 13.20 19.95 6.17
CA GLU A 69 13.03 19.62 4.75
C GLU A 69 13.64 18.26 4.40
N ASN A 70 14.83 17.96 4.90
CA ASN A 70 15.50 16.68 4.72
C ASN A 70 14.64 15.53 5.25
N ILE A 71 14.14 15.61 6.48
CA ILE A 71 13.31 14.55 7.08
C ILE A 71 11.97 14.43 6.35
N ARG A 72 11.34 15.55 5.98
CA ARG A 72 10.09 15.55 5.21
C ARG A 72 10.27 14.89 3.84
N ARG A 73 11.39 15.14 3.18
CA ARG A 73 11.76 14.50 1.91
C ARG A 73 11.93 13.00 2.10
N GLN A 74 12.61 12.55 3.15
CA GLN A 74 12.77 11.12 3.40
C GLN A 74 11.45 10.41 3.70
N ILE A 75 10.55 11.04 4.46
CA ILE A 75 9.20 10.51 4.66
C ILE A 75 8.45 10.39 3.31
N ALA A 76 8.58 11.39 2.44
CA ALA A 76 7.97 11.34 1.11
C ALA A 76 8.59 10.25 0.22
N ASN A 77 9.91 10.06 0.26
CA ASN A 77 10.61 9.00 -0.45
C ASN A 77 10.11 7.61 -0.01
N ILE A 78 9.98 7.38 1.30
CA ILE A 78 9.42 6.13 1.85
C ILE A 78 7.99 5.92 1.37
N ILE A 79 7.15 6.97 1.37
CA ILE A 79 5.77 6.90 0.86
C ILE A 79 5.74 6.57 -0.65
N SER A 80 6.78 6.93 -1.39
CA SER A 80 6.86 6.76 -2.84
C SER A 80 7.46 5.40 -3.26
N LEU A 81 8.06 4.64 -2.34
CA LEU A 81 8.67 3.34 -2.64
C LEU A 81 7.77 2.36 -3.43
N PRO A 82 6.47 2.20 -3.16
CA PRO A 82 5.64 1.29 -3.95
C PRO A 82 5.41 1.73 -5.40
N LEU A 83 5.84 2.94 -5.77
CA LEU A 83 5.69 3.51 -7.11
C LEU A 83 6.91 3.30 -8.00
N VAL A 84 8.03 2.83 -7.45
CA VAL A 84 9.22 2.49 -8.25
C VAL A 84 9.07 1.09 -8.84
N PRO A 85 9.80 0.75 -9.92
CA PRO A 85 9.88 -0.62 -10.42
C PRO A 85 10.29 -1.60 -9.30
N LYS A 86 9.67 -2.78 -9.28
CA LYS A 86 9.83 -3.77 -8.20
C LYS A 86 11.29 -4.15 -7.97
N ASP A 87 12.05 -4.25 -9.06
CA ASP A 87 13.47 -4.56 -9.09
C ASP A 87 14.37 -3.45 -8.53
N GLN A 88 13.86 -2.21 -8.44
CA GLN A 88 14.60 -1.05 -7.92
C GLN A 88 14.25 -0.70 -6.47
N ILE A 89 13.29 -1.39 -5.86
CA ILE A 89 12.84 -1.07 -4.50
C ILE A 89 13.98 -1.15 -3.49
N ASN A 90 14.83 -2.18 -3.58
CA ASN A 90 15.93 -2.37 -2.64
C ASN A 90 16.97 -1.24 -2.79
N ASP A 91 17.38 -0.93 -4.02
CA ASP A 91 18.32 0.16 -4.30
C ASP A 91 17.79 1.50 -3.79
N CYS A 92 16.50 1.79 -3.99
CA CYS A 92 15.87 3.00 -3.47
C CYS A 92 15.82 3.04 -1.94
N ILE A 93 15.64 1.89 -1.27
CA ILE A 93 15.71 1.80 0.19
C ILE A 93 17.13 2.08 0.69
N GLU A 94 18.15 1.52 0.04
CA GLU A 94 19.56 1.77 0.39
C GLU A 94 19.89 3.26 0.30
N VAL A 95 19.49 3.94 -0.79
CA VAL A 95 19.67 5.39 -0.95
C VAL A 95 18.99 6.18 0.18
N ILE A 96 17.75 5.83 0.56
CA ILE A 96 17.05 6.50 1.66
C ILE A 96 17.78 6.31 2.99
N ILE A 97 18.29 5.10 3.25
CA ILE A 97 19.03 4.79 4.49
C ILE A 97 20.34 5.59 4.53
N ASP A 98 21.09 5.60 3.43
CA ASP A 98 22.35 6.33 3.34
C ASP A 98 22.16 7.84 3.51
N GLU A 99 21.13 8.42 2.88
CA GLU A 99 20.80 9.85 3.05
C GLU A 99 20.35 10.18 4.48
N LEU A 100 19.77 9.23 5.22
CA LEU A 100 19.40 9.42 6.63
C LEU A 100 20.59 9.26 7.59
N CYS A 101 21.50 8.33 7.31
CA CYS A 101 22.67 8.05 8.14
C CYS A 101 23.78 9.08 7.97
N ASN A 102 23.87 9.72 6.80
CA ASN A 102 24.88 10.72 6.47
C ASN A 102 24.32 12.16 6.50
N ALA A 103 23.15 12.38 7.11
CA ALA A 103 22.62 13.72 7.33
C ALA A 103 23.35 14.38 8.51
N ASP A 104 24.40 15.14 8.21
CA ASP A 104 25.08 16.06 9.14
C ASP A 104 24.12 17.10 9.75
#